data_AF-A0A972ZUJ5-F1
#
_entry.id   AF-A0A972ZUJ5-F1
#
_cell.length_a   1.000
_cell.length_b   1.000
_cell.length_c   1.000
_cell.angle_alpha   90.00
_cell.angle_beta   90.00
_cell.angle_gamma   90.00
#
_symmetry.space_group_name_H-M   'P 1'
#
loop_
_entity.id
_entity.type
_entity.pdbx_description
1 polymer ?
#
loop_
_entity_poly.entity_id
_entity_poly.type
_entity_poly.pdbx_seq_one_letter_code
_entity_poly.pdbx_strand_id
1 'polypeptide(L)'
;MKLEARFCKIGDLKYISHLDIVRLFQRAIRRAGLPVSLSEGYTPHYRISFGNALKLGVESENEMAVFTMKALVEPEEFRNRMNEKLPEGIRVLECKKRF
;
A
#
# COMPACT_ATOMS: atom_id res chain seq x y z
N MET A 1 -4.24 -0.84 15.22
CA MET A 1 -3.20 0.20 14.98
C MET A 1 -3.22 0.63 13.52
N LYS A 2 -2.54 1.75 13.20
CA LYS A 2 -2.34 2.18 11.83
C LYS A 2 -0.86 2.19 11.49
N LEU A 3 -0.52 1.74 10.29
CA LEU A 3 0.80 1.88 9.70
C LEU A 3 0.70 2.87 8.55
N GLU A 4 1.64 3.82 8.49
CA GLU A 4 1.80 4.74 7.38
C GLU A 4 3.00 4.31 6.56
N ALA A 5 2.83 4.19 5.25
CA ALA A 5 3.87 3.80 4.31
C ALA A 5 4.03 4.86 3.23
N ARG A 6 5.29 5.23 2.98
CA ARG A 6 5.70 6.00 1.80
C ARG A 6 6.15 5.04 0.72
N PHE A 7 5.64 5.20 -0.49
CA PHE A 7 6.03 4.37 -1.62
C PHE A 7 6.36 5.20 -2.86
N CYS A 8 7.19 4.63 -3.73
CA CYS A 8 7.44 5.18 -5.05
C CYS A 8 6.54 4.51 -6.10
N LYS A 9 6.33 5.25 -7.19
CA LYS A 9 5.66 4.88 -8.42
C LYS A 9 6.49 5.42 -9.58
N ILE A 10 7.23 4.55 -10.25
CA ILE A 10 8.19 4.90 -11.31
C ILE A 10 8.07 3.93 -12.50
N GLY A 11 8.70 4.27 -13.63
CA GLY A 11 8.73 3.45 -14.84
C GLY A 11 7.34 3.32 -15.47
N ASP A 12 7.06 2.15 -16.06
CA ASP A 12 5.79 1.89 -16.75
C ASP A 12 4.57 2.02 -15.83
N LEU A 13 4.77 1.87 -14.52
CA LEU A 13 3.67 2.00 -13.57
C LEU A 13 3.15 3.42 -13.44
N LYS A 14 3.84 4.45 -13.93
CA LYS A 14 3.30 5.83 -14.00
C LYS A 14 1.98 5.93 -14.77
N TYR A 15 1.72 5.00 -15.69
CA TYR A 15 0.52 4.97 -16.53
C TYR A 15 -0.66 4.22 -15.92
N ILE A 16 -0.51 3.56 -14.76
CA ILE A 16 -1.63 2.88 -14.11
C ILE A 16 -2.50 3.88 -13.33
N SER A 17 -3.81 3.62 -13.35
CA SER A 17 -4.79 4.43 -12.64
C SER A 17 -4.67 4.29 -11.12
N HIS A 18 -5.24 5.24 -10.38
CA HIS A 18 -5.32 5.13 -8.92
C HIS A 18 -6.03 3.84 -8.48
N LEU A 19 -7.10 3.43 -9.18
CA LEU A 19 -7.84 2.20 -8.86
C LEU A 19 -6.97 0.96 -9.05
N ASP A 20 -6.09 0.95 -10.05
CA ASP A 20 -5.16 -0.17 -10.26
C ASP A 20 -4.10 -0.24 -9.16
N ILE A 21 -3.65 0.92 -8.65
CA ILE A 21 -2.79 0.98 -7.44
C ILE A 21 -3.52 0.37 -6.25
N VAL A 22 -4.77 0.77 -5.99
CA VAL A 22 -5.58 0.22 -4.90
C VAL A 22 -5.67 -1.32 -5.03
N ARG A 23 -6.04 -1.83 -6.21
CA ARG A 23 -6.14 -3.27 -6.48
C ARG A 23 -4.80 -4.00 -6.37
N LEU A 24 -3.71 -3.36 -6.78
CA LEU A 24 -2.35 -3.88 -6.68
C LEU A 24 -1.93 -4.03 -5.21
N PHE A 25 -2.15 -3.01 -4.38
CA PHE A 25 -1.87 -3.07 -2.95
C PHE A 25 -2.73 -4.12 -2.23
N GLN A 26 -4.03 -4.23 -2.56
CA GLN A 26 -4.89 -5.27 -2.01
C GLN A 26 -4.36 -6.68 -2.34
N ARG A 27 -3.91 -6.91 -3.58
CA ARG A 27 -3.30 -8.18 -4.00
C ARG A 27 -1.98 -8.43 -3.29
N ALA A 28 -1.12 -7.43 -3.16
CA ALA A 28 0.16 -7.52 -2.46
C ALA A 28 -0.04 -7.87 -0.98
N ILE A 29 -0.93 -7.17 -0.27
CA ILE A 29 -1.30 -7.45 1.12
C ILE A 29 -1.76 -8.89 1.30
N ARG A 30 -2.67 -9.36 0.42
CA ARG A 30 -3.18 -10.74 0.46
C ARG A 30 -2.05 -11.75 0.28
N ARG A 31 -1.16 -11.53 -0.69
CA ARG A 31 0.00 -12.42 -0.98
C ARG A 31 1.08 -12.38 0.10
N ALA A 32 1.23 -11.24 0.77
CA ALA A 32 2.18 -11.04 1.85
C ALA A 32 1.69 -11.62 3.19
N GLY A 33 0.45 -12.11 3.26
CA GLY A 33 -0.15 -12.62 4.49
C GLY A 33 -0.28 -11.54 5.57
N LEU A 34 -0.39 -10.27 5.19
CA LEU A 34 -0.41 -9.17 6.14
C LEU A 34 -1.81 -9.04 6.79
N PRO A 35 -1.88 -8.91 8.13
CA PRO A 35 -3.14 -8.86 8.87
C PRO A 35 -3.78 -7.46 8.79
N VAL A 36 -4.13 -7.00 7.58
CA VAL A 36 -4.85 -5.73 7.37
C VAL A 36 -6.34 -5.92 7.66
N SER A 37 -6.94 -4.94 8.32
CA SER A 37 -8.37 -4.91 8.65
C SER A 37 -9.23 -4.85 7.39
N LEU A 38 -10.40 -5.48 7.45
CA LEU A 38 -11.40 -5.42 6.40
C LEU A 38 -12.50 -4.42 6.80
N SER A 39 -13.20 -3.86 5.81
CA SER A 39 -14.43 -3.12 6.03
C SER A 39 -15.56 -4.05 6.51
N GLU A 40 -16.54 -3.49 7.21
CA GLU A 40 -17.65 -4.23 7.85
C GLU A 40 -18.91 -4.31 6.98
N GLY A 41 -18.79 -4.06 5.68
CA GLY A 41 -19.92 -4.08 4.73
C GLY A 41 -20.09 -5.41 4.00
N TYR A 42 -21.13 -5.50 3.17
CA TYR A 42 -21.45 -6.68 2.35
C TYR A 42 -20.36 -7.06 1.32
N THR A 43 -19.46 -6.14 0.99
CA THR A 43 -18.29 -6.40 0.14
C THR A 43 -17.01 -5.98 0.89
N PRO A 44 -16.44 -6.89 1.71
CA PRO A 44 -15.29 -6.57 2.55
C PRO A 44 -14.08 -6.28 1.68
N HIS A 45 -13.47 -5.13 1.93
CA HIS A 45 -12.23 -4.70 1.29
C HIS A 45 -11.23 -4.28 2.36
N TYR A 46 -9.93 -4.39 2.06
CA TYR A 46 -8.90 -3.96 2.99
C TYR A 46 -9.03 -2.46 3.31
N ARG A 47 -8.97 -2.11 4.60
CA ARG A 47 -8.99 -0.73 5.10
C ARG A 47 -7.64 -0.06 4.83
N ILE A 48 -7.54 0.52 3.64
CA ILE A 48 -6.39 1.26 3.15
C ILE A 48 -6.86 2.66 2.78
N SER A 49 -6.12 3.68 3.22
CA SER A 49 -6.36 5.07 2.83
C SER A 49 -5.13 5.59 2.09
N PHE A 50 -5.30 5.96 0.83
CA PHE A 50 -4.23 6.56 0.04
C PHE A 50 -4.25 8.08 0.19
N GLY A 51 -3.08 8.70 0.06
CA GLY A 51 -2.95 10.15 -0.09
C GLY A 51 -3.48 10.63 -1.45
N ASN A 52 -3.16 11.87 -1.79
CA ASN A 52 -3.59 12.47 -3.05
C ASN A 52 -3.02 11.70 -4.24
N ALA A 53 -3.91 11.27 -5.14
CA ALA A 53 -3.51 10.60 -6.36
C ALA A 53 -2.81 11.58 -7.31
N LEU A 54 -1.68 11.16 -7.88
CA LEU A 54 -1.04 11.90 -8.96
C LEU A 54 -1.76 11.73 -10.30
N LYS A 55 -1.53 12.71 -11.18
CA LYS A 55 -1.94 12.63 -12.58
C LYS A 55 -1.25 11.44 -13.26
N LEU A 56 -1.96 10.83 -14.19
CA LEU A 56 -1.41 9.76 -15.03
C LEU A 56 -0.15 10.25 -15.76
N GLY A 57 0.85 9.37 -15.87
CA GLY A 57 2.12 9.68 -16.52
C GLY A 57 3.16 10.34 -15.60
N VAL A 58 2.82 10.64 -14.35
CA VAL A 58 3.74 11.26 -13.38
C VAL A 58 4.37 10.19 -12.49
N GLU A 59 5.69 10.29 -12.34
CA GLU A 59 6.48 9.50 -11.39
C GLU A 59 6.57 10.20 -10.03
N SER A 60 6.66 9.43 -8.95
CA SER A 60 6.74 9.97 -7.59
C SER A 60 7.42 9.02 -6.64
N GLU A 61 8.10 9.58 -5.66
CA GLU A 61 8.75 8.86 -4.55
C GLU A 61 8.10 9.16 -3.19
N ASN A 62 6.99 9.92 -3.21
CA ASN A 62 6.38 10.45 -2.00
C ASN A 62 4.87 10.18 -1.91
N GLU A 63 4.43 9.07 -2.52
CA GLU A 63 3.05 8.63 -2.35
C GLU A 63 2.84 8.06 -0.94
N MET A 64 1.69 8.35 -0.35
CA MET A 64 1.34 7.93 1.01
C MET A 64 0.20 6.93 1.00
N ALA A 65 0.32 5.90 1.84
CA ALA A 65 -0.78 4.99 2.15
C ALA A 65 -0.81 4.66 3.64
N VAL A 66 -2.00 4.63 4.22
CA VAL A 66 -2.24 4.26 5.62
C VAL A 66 -3.04 2.97 5.66
N PHE A 67 -2.53 2.00 6.41
CA PHE A 67 -3.10 0.67 6.55
C PHE A 67 -3.63 0.50 7.97
N THR A 68 -4.88 0.09 8.10
CA THR A 68 -5.43 -0.29 9.40
C THR A 68 -5.13 -1.77 9.64
N MET A 69 -4.36 -2.10 10.67
CA MET A 69 -3.94 -3.47 10.97
C MET A 69 -4.82 -4.12 12.05
N LYS A 70 -5.10 -5.42 11.89
CA LYS A 70 -5.78 -6.29 12.88
C LYS A 70 -4.85 -6.77 13.98
N ALA A 71 -3.55 -6.92 13.69
CA ALA A 71 -2.54 -7.40 14.64
C ALA A 71 -1.31 -6.49 14.62
N LEU A 72 -0.46 -6.63 15.65
CA LEU A 72 0.85 -5.99 15.72
C LEU A 72 1.75 -6.57 14.64
N VAL A 73 2.26 -5.68 13.78
CA VAL A 73 3.28 -5.96 12.77
C VAL A 73 4.28 -4.84 12.85
N GLU A 74 5.57 -5.17 12.93
CA GLU A 74 6.60 -4.14 12.93
C GLU A 74 6.68 -3.45 11.56
N PRO A 75 6.88 -2.12 11.50
CA PRO A 75 6.87 -1.39 10.23
C PRO A 75 7.89 -1.92 9.21
N GLU A 76 9.04 -2.39 9.69
CA GLU A 76 10.07 -2.98 8.84
C GLU A 76 9.66 -4.34 8.27
N GLU A 77 9.02 -5.18 9.09
CA GLU A 77 8.43 -6.45 8.63
C GLU A 77 7.35 -6.20 7.58
N PHE A 78 6.45 -5.23 7.81
CA PHE A 78 5.43 -4.83 6.85
C PHE A 78 6.06 -4.40 5.52
N ARG A 79 7.07 -3.52 5.57
CA ARG A 79 7.77 -3.02 4.39
C ARG A 79 8.42 -4.17 3.59
N ASN A 80 9.13 -5.07 4.26
CA ASN A 80 9.82 -6.17 3.59
C ASN A 80 8.84 -7.12 2.91
N ARG A 81 7.81 -7.57 3.63
CA ARG A 81 6.78 -8.46 3.07
C ARG A 81 5.98 -7.82 1.94
N MET A 82 5.70 -6.52 2.02
CA MET A 82 5.08 -5.78 0.91
C MET A 82 5.99 -5.76 -0.32
N ASN A 83 7.25 -5.36 -0.15
CA ASN A 83 8.21 -5.22 -1.26
C ASN A 83 8.49 -6.55 -1.97
N GLU A 84 8.41 -7.69 -1.29
CA GLU A 84 8.50 -9.00 -1.95
C GLU A 84 7.35 -9.31 -2.91
N LYS A 85 6.18 -8.68 -2.73
CA LYS A 85 4.96 -8.98 -3.51
C LYS A 85 4.56 -7.85 -4.44
N LEU A 86 5.20 -6.69 -4.34
CA LEU A 86 5.00 -5.55 -5.24
C LEU A 86 5.81 -5.76 -6.52
N PRO A 87 5.27 -5.39 -7.69
CA PRO A 87 6.02 -5.44 -8.94
C PRO A 87 7.07 -4.35 -9.02
N GLU A 88 7.99 -4.51 -9.98
CA GLU A 88 8.93 -3.45 -10.35
C GLU A 88 8.20 -2.14 -10.68
N GLY A 89 8.77 -1.02 -10.26
CA GLY A 89 8.17 0.30 -10.40
C GLY A 89 7.31 0.75 -9.22
N ILE A 90 6.96 -0.14 -8.27
CA ILE A 90 6.35 0.26 -6.99
C ILE A 90 7.14 -0.35 -5.83
N ARG A 91 7.60 0.51 -4.91
CA ARG A 91 8.33 0.06 -3.72
C ARG A 91 7.96 0.88 -2.50
N VAL A 92 7.73 0.21 -1.38
CA VAL A 92 7.62 0.85 -0.07
C VAL A 92 9.02 1.28 0.37
N LEU A 93 9.22 2.60 0.40
CA LEU A 93 10.47 3.24 0.78
C LEU A 93 10.61 3.34 2.30
N GLU A 94 9.52 3.67 2.98
CA GLU A 94 9.49 3.89 4.43
C GLU A 94 8.16 3.42 5.00
N CYS A 95 8.18 2.90 6.22
CA CYS A 95 6.96 2.59 6.95
C CYS A 95 7.15 2.94 8.44
N LYS A 96 6.13 3.53 9.06
CA LYS A 96 6.12 3.92 10.47
C LYS A 96 4.77 3.65 11.12
N LYS A 97 4.77 3.52 12.44
CA LYS A 97 3.53 3.45 13.24
C LYS A 97 2.89 4.83 13.25
N ARG A 98 1.58 4.89 12.98
CA ARG A 98 0.78 6.11 13.07
C ARG A 98 -0.07 6.03 14.34
N PHE A 99 0.22 6.91 15.28
CA PHE A 99 -0.51 7.09 16.53
C PHE A 99 -1.80 7.87 16.30
#